data_AF-A0A7K0VBQ3-F1
#
_entry.id   AF-A0A7K0VBQ3-F1
#
_cell.length_a   1.000
_cell.length_b   1.000
_cell.length_c   1.000
_cell.angle_alpha   90.00
_cell.angle_beta   90.00
_cell.angle_gamma   90.00
#
_symmetry.space_group_name_H-M   'P 1'
#
loop_
_entity.id
_entity.type
_entity.pdbx_description
1 polymer ?
#
loop_
_entity_poly.entity_id
_entity_poly.type
_entity_poly.pdbx_seq_one_letter_code
_entity_poly.pdbx_strand_id
1 'polypeptide(L)'
;MTFTADPAEGKRVFDLDRAHVFHSWSAQGPLNPFTPAAAEGCYVWDYDGNRYLDFSSQLVNVNIGHQHPKVVKAIQEQAAILSTIAPQHANVKRGEAAKLIADLAPAGMNKVFFTNGGADAAENAIRMARIHTHKHKVLSFYRSYHGNTGSAIAATGDQRRWPNEYSTQHVHFFGPYLYRSVFWSKSAEEESTRALEHLEQVILLEGP
;
A
#
# COMPACT_ATOMS: atom_id res chain seq x y z
N MET A 1 5.38 -27.11 -7.69
CA MET A 1 5.81 -26.46 -8.95
C MET A 1 7.01 -27.22 -9.55
N THR A 2 7.13 -27.34 -10.88
CA THR A 2 8.36 -27.84 -11.54
C THR A 2 9.10 -26.66 -12.17
N PHE A 3 10.01 -26.07 -11.40
CA PHE A 3 10.94 -25.07 -11.91
C PHE A 3 12.30 -25.74 -12.18
N THR A 4 12.94 -25.39 -13.29
CA THR A 4 14.29 -25.83 -13.65
C THR A 4 15.18 -24.60 -13.72
N ALA A 5 16.30 -24.62 -13.00
CA ALA A 5 17.27 -23.54 -13.02
C ALA A 5 17.77 -23.28 -14.45
N ASP A 6 17.86 -22.01 -14.80
CA ASP A 6 18.38 -21.52 -16.09
C ASP A 6 19.14 -20.21 -15.87
N PRO A 7 20.42 -20.30 -15.46
CA PRO A 7 21.26 -19.11 -15.22
C PRO A 7 21.42 -18.21 -16.45
N ALA A 8 21.37 -18.79 -17.66
CA ALA A 8 21.50 -18.02 -18.89
C ALA A 8 20.27 -17.14 -19.11
N GLU A 9 19.07 -17.67 -18.84
CA GLU A 9 17.85 -16.89 -18.83
C GLU A 9 17.84 -15.85 -17.70
N GLY A 10 18.33 -16.20 -16.51
CA GLY A 10 18.50 -15.26 -15.41
C GLY A 10 19.34 -14.04 -15.79
N LYS A 11 20.47 -14.27 -16.47
CA LYS A 11 21.30 -13.20 -17.02
C LYS A 11 20.53 -12.36 -18.04
N ARG A 12 19.76 -13.00 -18.93
CA ARG A 12 18.96 -12.29 -19.94
C ARG A 12 17.89 -11.40 -19.30
N VAL A 13 17.20 -11.90 -18.28
CA VAL A 13 16.20 -11.15 -17.50
C VAL A 13 16.85 -9.92 -16.86
N PHE A 14 18.00 -10.11 -16.22
CA PHE A 14 18.77 -9.00 -15.65
C PHE A 14 19.16 -7.96 -16.71
N ASP A 15 19.76 -8.39 -17.82
CA ASP A 15 20.22 -7.49 -18.88
C ASP A 15 19.06 -6.67 -19.46
N LEU A 16 17.90 -7.31 -19.71
CA LEU A 16 16.69 -6.64 -20.19
C LEU A 16 16.16 -5.62 -19.18
N ASP A 17 16.13 -5.99 -17.90
CA ASP A 17 15.70 -5.08 -16.83
C ASP A 17 16.59 -3.83 -16.78
N ARG A 18 17.92 -4.03 -16.74
CA ARG A 18 18.88 -2.94 -16.70
C ARG A 18 18.84 -2.04 -17.93
N ALA A 19 18.49 -2.58 -19.09
CA ALA A 19 18.41 -1.82 -20.34
C ALA A 19 17.09 -1.06 -20.50
N HIS A 20 15.99 -1.53 -19.92
CA HIS A 20 14.64 -1.10 -20.33
C HIS A 20 13.68 -0.77 -19.19
N VAL A 21 14.01 -1.06 -17.94
CA VAL A 21 13.09 -0.87 -16.80
C VAL A 21 13.58 0.25 -15.89
N PHE A 22 12.71 1.23 -15.67
CA PHE A 22 12.89 2.24 -14.63
C PHE A 22 12.14 1.82 -13.37
N HIS A 23 12.88 1.57 -12.29
CA HIS A 23 12.31 0.99 -11.07
C HIS A 23 11.79 2.05 -10.11
N SER A 24 10.63 1.78 -9.52
CA SER A 24 10.14 2.56 -8.38
C SER A 24 11.04 2.38 -7.14
N TRP A 25 11.09 3.38 -6.28
CA TRP A 25 11.77 3.34 -4.97
C TRP A 25 13.26 2.94 -5.00
N SER A 26 13.94 3.17 -6.12
CA SER A 26 15.33 2.76 -6.31
C SER A 26 16.16 3.84 -6.97
N ALA A 27 17.40 4.02 -6.50
CA ALA A 27 18.41 4.77 -7.26
C ALA A 27 18.82 3.93 -8.47
N GLN A 28 18.57 4.43 -9.69
CA GLN A 28 18.67 3.60 -10.90
C GLN A 28 20.09 3.14 -11.22
N GLY A 29 21.10 4.01 -11.01
CA GLY A 29 22.50 3.71 -11.31
C GLY A 29 23.03 2.47 -10.58
N PRO A 30 23.03 2.45 -9.23
CA PRO A 30 23.57 1.33 -8.44
C PRO A 30 22.62 0.14 -8.32
N LEU A 31 21.44 0.16 -8.95
CA LEU A 31 20.45 -0.90 -8.79
C LEU A 31 20.98 -2.24 -9.33
N ASN A 32 20.95 -3.25 -8.47
CA ASN A 32 21.22 -4.65 -8.79
C ASN A 32 19.95 -5.46 -8.50
N PRO A 33 19.00 -5.54 -9.45
CA PRO A 33 17.68 -6.14 -9.22
C PRO A 33 17.80 -7.67 -9.03
N PHE A 34 17.00 -8.18 -8.09
CA PHE A 34 16.80 -9.63 -7.93
C PHE A 34 15.98 -10.17 -9.12
N THR A 35 16.34 -11.35 -9.63
CA THR A 35 15.68 -12.00 -10.77
C THR A 35 14.91 -13.25 -10.31
N PRO A 36 13.67 -13.10 -9.80
CA PRO A 36 12.85 -14.24 -9.42
C PRO A 36 12.39 -15.01 -10.66
N ALA A 37 12.52 -16.33 -10.62
CA ALA A 37 12.07 -17.23 -11.68
C ALA A 37 10.75 -17.93 -11.33
N ALA A 38 10.52 -18.18 -10.04
CA ALA A 38 9.38 -18.95 -9.56
C ALA A 38 9.01 -18.58 -8.12
N ALA A 39 7.76 -18.80 -7.72
CA ALA A 39 7.32 -18.61 -6.34
C ALA A 39 6.14 -19.54 -6.00
N GLU A 40 6.11 -20.07 -4.78
CA GLU A 40 5.06 -20.97 -4.29
C GLU A 40 5.00 -20.88 -2.75
N GLY A 41 3.81 -20.65 -2.20
CA GLY A 41 3.64 -20.51 -0.75
C GLY A 41 4.41 -19.31 -0.22
N CYS A 42 5.34 -19.52 0.71
CA CYS A 42 6.20 -18.46 1.24
C CYS A 42 7.60 -18.42 0.58
N TYR A 43 7.83 -19.20 -0.48
CA TYR A 43 9.15 -19.31 -1.10
C TYR A 43 9.19 -18.66 -2.48
N VAL A 44 10.37 -18.13 -2.82
CA VAL A 44 10.73 -17.60 -4.13
C VAL A 44 12.03 -18.27 -4.57
N TRP A 45 12.15 -18.58 -5.85
CA TRP A 45 13.36 -19.15 -6.46
C TRP A 45 13.91 -18.18 -7.50
N ASP A 46 15.23 -18.04 -7.56
CA ASP A 46 15.89 -17.35 -8.66
C ASP A 46 16.21 -18.29 -9.82
N TYR A 47 16.78 -17.73 -10.88
CA TYR A 47 17.19 -18.49 -12.07
C TYR A 47 18.39 -19.41 -11.84
N ASP A 48 19.17 -19.23 -10.77
CA ASP A 48 20.27 -20.11 -10.39
C ASP A 48 19.80 -21.32 -9.56
N GLY A 49 18.52 -21.37 -9.20
CA GLY A 49 17.93 -22.44 -8.40
C GLY A 49 18.00 -22.22 -6.89
N ASN A 50 18.48 -21.05 -6.44
CA ASN A 50 18.49 -20.71 -5.03
C ASN A 50 17.05 -20.46 -4.56
N ARG A 51 16.73 -20.99 -3.37
CA ARG A 51 15.42 -20.84 -2.74
C ARG A 51 15.49 -19.85 -1.58
N TYR A 52 14.61 -18.87 -1.60
CA TYR A 52 14.49 -17.80 -0.61
C TYR A 52 13.16 -17.90 0.11
N LEU A 53 13.17 -17.72 1.43
CA LEU A 53 11.96 -17.52 2.23
C LEU A 53 11.59 -16.03 2.21
N ASP A 54 10.39 -15.72 1.74
CA ASP A 54 9.88 -14.35 1.70
C ASP A 54 9.35 -13.94 3.08
N PHE A 55 10.23 -13.39 3.90
CA PHE A 55 9.89 -12.82 5.20
C PHE A 55 9.13 -11.48 5.11
N SER A 56 9.06 -10.89 3.92
CA SER A 56 8.46 -9.57 3.72
C SER A 56 6.99 -9.62 3.30
N SER A 57 6.53 -10.79 2.81
CA SER A 57 5.27 -10.88 2.06
C SER A 57 5.28 -9.88 0.90
N GLN A 58 6.43 -9.78 0.22
CA GLN A 58 6.78 -8.68 -0.67
C GLN A 58 6.67 -7.32 0.03
N LEU A 59 5.90 -6.38 -0.52
CA LEU A 59 5.55 -5.14 0.17
C LEU A 59 4.26 -5.34 0.98
N VAL A 60 4.28 -6.33 1.87
CA VAL A 60 3.20 -6.67 2.82
C VAL A 60 1.86 -6.95 2.14
N ASN A 61 1.85 -7.74 1.05
CA ASN A 61 0.64 -7.96 0.25
C ASN A 61 0.34 -9.43 -0.14
N VAL A 62 1.30 -10.35 -0.04
CA VAL A 62 1.13 -11.76 -0.43
C VAL A 62 0.65 -12.63 0.76
N ASN A 63 -0.42 -12.20 1.43
CA ASN A 63 -0.83 -12.75 2.73
C ASN A 63 -1.28 -14.22 2.69
N ILE A 64 -1.72 -14.73 1.54
CA ILE A 64 -2.12 -16.13 1.34
C ILE A 64 -1.07 -16.98 0.61
N GLY A 65 0.13 -16.44 0.45
CA GLY A 65 1.22 -17.08 -0.28
C GLY A 65 1.18 -16.89 -1.79
N HIS A 66 2.34 -17.08 -2.41
CA HIS A 66 2.58 -16.99 -3.84
C HIS A 66 1.84 -18.10 -4.61
N GLN A 67 1.37 -17.77 -5.83
CA GLN A 67 0.76 -18.71 -6.77
C GLN A 67 -0.39 -19.55 -6.19
N HIS A 68 -1.21 -18.96 -5.33
CA HIS A 68 -2.32 -19.68 -4.70
C HIS A 68 -3.30 -20.25 -5.76
N PRO A 69 -3.50 -21.57 -5.84
CA PRO A 69 -4.17 -22.21 -6.99
C PRO A 69 -5.63 -21.76 -7.18
N LYS A 70 -6.34 -21.47 -6.09
CA LYS A 70 -7.71 -20.92 -6.16
C LYS A 70 -7.76 -19.53 -6.80
N VAL A 71 -6.75 -18.69 -6.60
CA VAL A 71 -6.68 -17.34 -7.17
C VAL A 71 -6.38 -17.42 -8.65
N VAL A 72 -5.37 -18.21 -9.03
CA VAL A 72 -5.00 -18.43 -10.44
C VAL A 72 -6.19 -18.94 -11.24
N LYS A 73 -6.88 -19.97 -10.73
CA LYS A 73 -8.07 -20.53 -11.37
C LYS A 73 -9.20 -19.50 -11.51
N ALA A 74 -9.50 -18.74 -10.46
CA ALA A 74 -10.55 -17.72 -10.49
C ALA A 74 -10.26 -16.58 -11.48
N ILE A 75 -8.99 -16.18 -11.62
CA ILE A 75 -8.56 -15.18 -12.63
C ILE A 75 -8.79 -15.73 -14.04
N GLN A 76 -8.36 -16.98 -14.31
CA GLN A 76 -8.52 -17.61 -15.62
C GLN A 76 -10.00 -17.74 -16.01
N GLU A 77 -10.84 -18.21 -15.09
CA GLU A 77 -12.29 -18.37 -15.31
C GLU A 77 -12.95 -17.02 -15.60
N GLN A 78 -12.65 -15.98 -14.82
CA GLN A 78 -13.25 -14.67 -15.03
C GLN A 78 -12.74 -13.99 -16.31
N ALA A 79 -11.46 -14.14 -16.65
CA ALA A 79 -10.89 -13.58 -17.88
C ALA A 79 -11.48 -14.20 -19.16
N ALA A 80 -11.88 -15.47 -19.11
CA ALA A 80 -12.58 -16.13 -20.21
C ALA A 80 -14.01 -15.59 -20.44
N ILE A 81 -14.59 -14.90 -19.45
CA ILE A 81 -15.94 -14.33 -19.51
C ILE A 81 -15.88 -12.82 -19.79
N LEU A 82 -15.14 -12.08 -18.97
CA LEU A 82 -15.05 -10.62 -19.00
C LEU A 82 -13.80 -10.15 -18.26
N SER A 83 -12.76 -9.81 -19.02
CA SER A 83 -11.48 -9.30 -18.48
C SER A 83 -11.56 -7.87 -17.94
N THR A 84 -12.39 -7.02 -18.52
CA THR A 84 -12.53 -5.62 -18.10
C THR A 84 -13.89 -5.04 -18.50
N ILE A 85 -14.38 -4.08 -17.72
CA ILE A 85 -15.60 -3.32 -18.01
C ILE A 85 -15.51 -1.94 -17.35
N ALA A 86 -16.10 -0.94 -18.00
CA ALA A 86 -16.08 0.43 -17.49
C ALA A 86 -16.79 0.56 -16.12
N PRO A 87 -16.33 1.45 -15.21
CA PRO A 87 -16.79 1.51 -13.82
C PRO A 87 -18.29 1.66 -13.61
N GLN A 88 -19.00 2.35 -14.50
CA GLN A 88 -20.44 2.63 -14.40
C GLN A 88 -21.33 1.39 -14.58
N HIS A 89 -20.80 0.29 -15.13
CA HIS A 89 -21.56 -0.93 -15.32
C HIS A 89 -21.51 -1.82 -14.09
N ALA A 90 -22.64 -2.47 -13.78
CA ALA A 90 -22.68 -3.52 -12.78
C ALA A 90 -21.93 -4.77 -13.26
N ASN A 91 -21.24 -5.43 -12.35
CA ASN A 91 -20.52 -6.69 -12.59
C ASN A 91 -20.73 -7.59 -11.38
N VAL A 92 -21.13 -8.85 -11.61
CA VAL A 92 -21.41 -9.82 -10.55
C VAL A 92 -20.21 -9.99 -9.61
N LYS A 93 -18.99 -10.12 -10.15
CA LYS A 93 -17.78 -10.29 -9.33
C LYS A 93 -17.44 -9.07 -8.48
N ARG A 94 -17.70 -7.87 -9.00
CA ARG A 94 -17.55 -6.63 -8.21
C ARG A 94 -18.58 -6.57 -7.08
N GLY A 95 -19.83 -6.98 -7.34
CA GLY A 95 -20.90 -7.03 -6.35
C GLY A 95 -20.62 -8.05 -5.24
N GLU A 96 -20.22 -9.26 -5.61
CA GLU A 96 -19.84 -10.33 -4.66
C GLU A 96 -18.65 -9.90 -3.79
N ALA A 97 -17.60 -9.33 -4.39
CA ALA A 97 -16.45 -8.82 -3.64
C ALA A 97 -16.85 -7.69 -2.68
N ALA A 98 -17.67 -6.73 -3.12
CA ALA A 98 -18.14 -5.64 -2.26
C ALA A 98 -18.96 -6.16 -1.07
N LYS A 99 -19.81 -7.16 -1.30
CA LYS A 99 -20.58 -7.80 -0.23
C LYS A 99 -19.67 -8.48 0.79
N LEU A 100 -18.70 -9.28 0.35
CA LEU A 100 -17.76 -9.97 1.26
C LEU A 100 -16.95 -8.99 2.12
N ILE A 101 -16.57 -7.84 1.56
CA ILE A 101 -15.90 -6.76 2.32
C ILE A 101 -16.86 -6.14 3.33
N ALA A 102 -18.08 -5.78 2.91
CA ALA A 102 -19.06 -5.15 3.78
C ALA A 102 -19.51 -6.05 4.94
N ASP A 103 -19.61 -7.36 4.72
CA ASP A 103 -19.97 -8.34 5.76
C ASP A 103 -18.92 -8.42 6.90
N LEU A 104 -17.68 -8.02 6.64
CA LEU A 104 -16.59 -7.97 7.62
C LEU A 104 -16.34 -6.56 8.17
N ALA A 105 -16.94 -5.54 7.57
CA ALA A 105 -16.71 -4.16 7.94
C ALA A 105 -17.51 -3.78 9.22
N PRO A 106 -17.07 -2.75 9.97
CA PRO A 106 -17.83 -2.23 11.10
C PRO A 106 -19.27 -1.83 10.71
N ALA A 107 -20.17 -1.89 11.69
CA ALA A 107 -21.56 -1.50 11.50
C ALA A 107 -21.68 -0.11 10.84
N GLY A 108 -22.48 -0.03 9.77
CA GLY A 108 -22.67 1.18 8.98
C GLY A 108 -21.78 1.29 7.73
N MET A 109 -20.72 0.48 7.58
CA MET A 109 -19.83 0.49 6.41
C MET A 109 -20.30 -0.47 5.30
N ASN A 110 -21.36 -0.11 4.58
CA ASN A 110 -22.04 -0.99 3.63
C ASN A 110 -21.69 -0.79 2.14
N LYS A 111 -20.75 0.11 1.83
CA LYS A 111 -20.41 0.49 0.45
C LYS A 111 -18.90 0.46 0.24
N VAL A 112 -18.49 -0.05 -0.92
CA VAL A 112 -17.09 -0.15 -1.31
C VAL A 112 -16.85 0.64 -2.59
N PHE A 113 -15.87 1.52 -2.56
CA PHE A 113 -15.32 2.17 -3.75
C PHE A 113 -13.99 1.50 -4.09
N PHE A 114 -13.94 0.78 -5.22
CA PHE A 114 -12.73 0.06 -5.64
C PHE A 114 -11.75 1.00 -6.33
N THR A 115 -10.47 0.85 -5.99
CA THR A 115 -9.33 1.54 -6.63
C THR A 115 -8.28 0.50 -7.02
N ASN A 116 -7.26 0.92 -7.77
CA ASN A 116 -6.18 0.02 -8.18
C ASN A 116 -5.08 -0.14 -7.12
N GLY A 117 -5.07 0.66 -6.07
CA GLY A 117 -4.05 0.59 -5.03
C GLY A 117 -4.27 1.57 -3.89
N GLY A 118 -3.48 1.40 -2.83
CA GLY A 118 -3.66 2.16 -1.58
C GLY A 118 -3.52 3.68 -1.73
N ALA A 119 -2.61 4.15 -2.59
CA ALA A 119 -2.44 5.58 -2.82
C ALA A 119 -3.69 6.21 -3.46
N ASP A 120 -4.28 5.56 -4.47
CA ASP A 120 -5.52 6.01 -5.12
C ASP A 120 -6.73 5.92 -4.17
N ALA A 121 -6.76 4.89 -3.29
CA ALA A 121 -7.74 4.83 -2.21
C ALA A 121 -7.63 6.06 -1.27
N ALA A 122 -6.41 6.46 -0.90
CA ALA A 122 -6.17 7.64 -0.07
C ALA A 122 -6.59 8.94 -0.77
N GLU A 123 -6.28 9.12 -2.05
CA GLU A 123 -6.73 10.29 -2.83
C GLU A 123 -8.26 10.42 -2.82
N ASN A 124 -8.97 9.33 -3.09
CA ASN A 124 -10.44 9.33 -3.12
C ASN A 124 -11.02 9.54 -1.71
N ALA A 125 -10.43 8.94 -0.67
CA ALA A 125 -10.86 9.16 0.72
C ALA A 125 -10.73 10.63 1.13
N ILE A 126 -9.57 11.25 0.86
CA ILE A 126 -9.34 12.68 1.13
C ILE A 126 -10.34 13.55 0.36
N ARG A 127 -10.55 13.25 -0.93
CA ARG A 127 -11.52 13.98 -1.77
C ARG A 127 -12.94 13.88 -1.21
N MET A 128 -13.39 12.67 -0.88
CA MET A 128 -14.74 12.43 -0.32
C MET A 128 -14.92 13.14 1.02
N ALA A 129 -13.93 13.07 1.91
CA ALA A 129 -13.98 13.75 3.21
C ALA A 129 -14.11 15.27 3.04
N ARG A 130 -13.31 15.88 2.15
CA ARG A 130 -13.36 17.32 1.86
C ARG A 130 -14.70 17.74 1.26
N ILE A 131 -15.23 16.97 0.30
CA ILE A 131 -16.55 17.26 -0.32
C ILE A 131 -17.67 17.18 0.71
N HIS A 132 -17.64 16.16 1.58
CA HIS A 132 -18.71 15.93 2.55
C HIS A 132 -18.69 16.91 3.72
N THR A 133 -17.51 17.19 4.27
CA THR A 133 -17.36 18.02 5.48
C THR A 133 -17.17 19.50 5.18
N HIS A 134 -16.82 19.85 3.94
CA HIS A 134 -16.33 21.17 3.54
C HIS A 134 -15.08 21.65 4.29
N LYS A 135 -14.41 20.77 5.03
CA LYS A 135 -13.13 21.05 5.69
C LYS A 135 -11.99 20.68 4.76
N HIS A 136 -10.93 21.50 4.74
CA HIS A 136 -9.82 21.34 3.79
C HIS A 136 -8.59 20.65 4.38
N LYS A 137 -8.39 20.71 5.71
CA LYS A 137 -7.20 20.20 6.37
C LYS A 137 -7.27 18.69 6.57
N VAL A 138 -6.17 18.01 6.23
CA VAL A 138 -5.96 16.57 6.46
C VAL A 138 -4.84 16.42 7.48
N LEU A 139 -5.16 15.83 8.63
CA LEU A 139 -4.19 15.55 9.68
C LEU A 139 -3.67 14.12 9.54
N SER A 140 -2.36 13.95 9.67
CA SER A 140 -1.66 12.66 9.65
C SER A 140 -0.50 12.68 10.65
N PHE A 141 0.03 11.54 11.06
CA PHE A 141 1.13 11.51 12.03
C PHE A 141 2.50 11.44 11.35
N TYR A 142 3.53 12.06 11.95
CA TYR A 142 4.92 11.85 11.53
C TYR A 142 5.30 10.37 11.61
N ARG A 143 6.06 9.86 10.62
CA ARG A 143 6.41 8.43 10.41
C ARG A 143 5.28 7.58 9.83
N SER A 144 4.19 8.17 9.33
CA SER A 144 3.16 7.48 8.57
C SER A 144 3.57 7.23 7.10
N TYR A 145 2.87 6.31 6.42
CA TYR A 145 2.94 6.11 4.98
C TYR A 145 1.52 6.05 4.41
N HIS A 146 1.21 6.87 3.41
CA HIS A 146 -0.13 6.90 2.79
C HIS A 146 -0.14 6.72 1.27
N GLY A 147 1.03 6.59 0.64
CA GLY A 147 1.16 6.39 -0.81
C GLY A 147 2.10 7.39 -1.45
N ASN A 148 2.21 7.33 -2.78
CA ASN A 148 3.14 8.15 -3.57
C ASN A 148 2.45 9.00 -4.66
N THR A 149 1.13 9.18 -4.59
CA THR A 149 0.37 10.12 -5.43
C THR A 149 0.24 11.47 -4.74
N GLY A 150 -0.28 12.50 -5.42
CA GLY A 150 -0.26 13.90 -4.97
C GLY A 150 -0.67 14.16 -3.50
N SER A 151 -1.94 13.92 -3.13
CA SER A 151 -2.38 14.12 -1.73
C SER A 151 -1.92 13.00 -0.81
N ALA A 152 -1.76 11.78 -1.33
CA ALA A 152 -1.34 10.62 -0.55
C ALA A 152 0.11 10.78 -0.03
N ILE A 153 1.03 11.26 -0.86
CA ILE A 153 2.41 11.52 -0.44
C ILE A 153 2.49 12.77 0.44
N ALA A 154 1.65 13.79 0.21
CA ALA A 154 1.58 14.95 1.09
C ALA A 154 1.05 14.62 2.50
N ALA A 155 0.26 13.54 2.64
CA ALA A 155 -0.17 13.01 3.93
C ALA A 155 0.85 12.05 4.58
N THR A 156 1.89 11.64 3.86
CA THR A 156 2.93 10.74 4.39
C THR A 156 3.83 11.51 5.35
N GLY A 157 4.03 11.02 6.58
CA GLY A 157 4.76 11.74 7.62
C GLY A 157 6.29 11.62 7.62
N ASP A 158 6.93 11.37 6.47
CA ASP A 158 8.40 11.28 6.38
C ASP A 158 8.99 12.07 5.19
N GLN A 159 10.32 12.05 5.06
CA GLN A 159 11.08 12.84 4.09
C GLN A 159 10.73 12.59 2.61
N ARG A 160 10.07 11.47 2.28
CA ARG A 160 9.63 11.18 0.90
C ARG A 160 8.61 12.21 0.42
N ARG A 161 7.92 12.90 1.35
CA ARG A 161 6.97 13.97 1.03
C ARG A 161 7.63 15.24 0.53
N TRP A 162 8.82 15.59 1.02
CA TRP A 162 9.41 16.94 0.84
C TRP A 162 9.51 17.40 -0.62
N PRO A 163 9.98 16.59 -1.59
CA PRO A 163 10.00 17.01 -2.99
C PRO A 163 8.62 16.97 -3.68
N ASN A 164 7.57 16.54 -2.96
CA ASN A 164 6.23 16.26 -3.48
C ASN A 164 5.12 17.10 -2.81
N GLU A 165 5.45 18.15 -2.06
CA GLU A 165 4.48 18.98 -1.31
C GLU A 165 3.69 19.95 -2.20
N TYR A 166 3.09 19.43 -3.28
CA TYR A 166 2.25 20.21 -4.19
C TYR A 166 0.78 20.28 -3.72
N SER A 167 0.35 19.30 -2.93
CA SER A 167 -1.01 19.27 -2.35
C SER A 167 -1.07 20.11 -1.07
N THR A 168 -2.09 20.97 -0.99
CA THR A 168 -2.26 21.92 0.11
C THR A 168 -3.01 21.33 1.31
N GLN A 169 -2.89 22.00 2.47
CA GLN A 169 -3.71 21.74 3.66
C GLN A 169 -3.47 20.33 4.26
N HIS A 170 -2.20 19.92 4.33
CA HIS A 170 -1.75 18.73 5.04
C HIS A 170 -1.00 19.13 6.30
N VAL A 171 -1.43 18.61 7.45
CA VAL A 171 -0.84 18.91 8.76
C VAL A 171 -0.33 17.62 9.38
N HIS A 172 0.84 17.70 10.02
CA HIS A 172 1.48 16.55 10.65
C HIS A 172 1.64 16.75 12.16
N PHE A 173 1.26 15.74 12.94
CA PHE A 173 1.40 15.73 14.40
C PHE A 173 2.23 14.52 14.86
N PHE A 174 2.73 14.54 16.10
CA PHE A 174 3.42 13.39 16.68
C PHE A 174 2.43 12.33 17.16
N GLY A 175 2.51 11.12 16.60
CA GLY A 175 1.74 9.96 17.06
C GLY A 175 2.44 9.19 18.21
N PRO A 176 1.76 8.20 18.81
CA PRO A 176 2.32 7.42 19.90
C PRO A 176 3.48 6.52 19.43
N TYR A 177 4.65 6.64 20.06
CA TYR A 177 5.81 5.79 19.84
C TYR A 177 6.68 5.68 21.09
N LEU A 178 6.24 4.86 22.04
CA LEU A 178 6.85 4.71 23.38
C LEU A 178 8.38 4.50 23.37
N TYR A 179 8.91 3.63 22.51
CA TYR A 179 10.35 3.35 22.45
C TYR A 179 11.21 4.58 22.08
N ARG A 180 10.62 5.57 21.39
CA ARG A 180 11.25 6.85 21.04
C ARG A 180 10.31 8.00 21.39
N SER A 181 9.73 7.93 22.59
CA SER A 181 8.71 8.88 23.03
C SER A 181 9.25 10.31 22.98
N VAL A 182 8.62 11.15 22.17
CA VAL A 182 8.83 12.61 22.18
C VAL A 182 8.12 13.28 23.35
N PHE A 183 7.21 12.53 23.99
CA PHE A 183 6.39 12.97 25.10
C PHE A 183 7.01 12.62 26.45
N TRP A 184 8.16 11.94 26.51
CA TRP A 184 8.81 11.48 27.75
C TRP A 184 7.95 10.50 28.57
N SER A 185 7.20 9.66 27.87
CA SER A 185 6.31 8.66 28.47
C SER A 185 7.07 7.43 28.94
N LYS A 186 6.57 6.80 30.00
CA LYS A 186 7.13 5.59 30.63
C LYS A 186 6.25 4.36 30.40
N SER A 187 5.01 4.54 29.91
CA SER A 187 4.07 3.46 29.61
C SER A 187 3.33 3.73 28.29
N ALA A 188 2.72 2.68 27.72
CA ALA A 188 1.93 2.80 26.49
C ALA A 188 0.66 3.64 26.69
N GLU A 189 0.07 3.58 27.90
CA GLU A 189 -1.10 4.37 28.28
C GLU A 189 -0.75 5.86 28.39
N GLU A 190 0.38 6.19 29.02
CA GLU A 190 0.89 7.57 29.11
C GLU A 190 1.25 8.12 27.73
N GLU A 191 1.88 7.30 26.87
CA GLU A 191 2.20 7.68 25.49
C GLU A 191 0.95 7.96 24.67
N SER A 192 -0.08 7.13 24.82
CA SER A 192 -1.34 7.32 24.10
C SER A 192 -2.06 8.57 24.56
N THR A 193 -2.10 8.81 25.87
CA THR A 193 -2.74 10.00 26.46
C THR A 193 -2.06 11.28 25.97
N ARG A 194 -0.74 11.36 26.07
CA ARG A 194 0.02 12.55 25.65
C ARG A 194 -0.01 12.78 24.14
N ALA A 195 -0.05 11.71 23.34
CA ALA A 195 -0.24 11.82 21.89
C ALA A 195 -1.63 12.37 21.53
N LEU A 196 -2.68 11.97 22.26
CA LEU A 196 -4.04 12.50 22.08
C LEU A 196 -4.14 13.96 22.51
N GLU A 197 -3.54 14.35 23.65
CA GLU A 197 -3.45 15.75 24.08
C GLU A 197 -2.74 16.61 23.02
N HIS A 198 -1.64 16.11 22.47
CA HIS A 198 -0.94 16.80 21.38
C HIS A 198 -1.81 16.94 20.13
N LEU A 199 -2.54 15.90 19.72
CA LEU A 199 -3.46 15.96 18.59
C LEU A 199 -4.56 17.00 18.82
N GLU A 200 -5.15 17.05 20.02
CA GLU A 200 -6.15 18.07 20.38
C GLU A 200 -5.59 19.48 20.25
N GLN A 201 -4.37 19.73 20.75
CA GLN A 201 -3.70 21.03 20.60
C GLN A 201 -3.49 21.40 19.13
N VAL A 202 -3.06 20.45 18.29
CA VAL A 202 -2.90 20.69 16.85
C VAL A 202 -4.23 21.05 16.19
N ILE A 203 -5.32 20.34 16.53
CA ILE A 203 -6.67 20.66 16.01
C ILE A 203 -7.09 22.08 16.39
N LEU A 204 -6.89 22.48 17.65
CA LEU A 204 -7.23 23.83 18.12
C LEU A 204 -6.40 24.92 17.43
N LEU A 205 -5.08 24.70 17.28
CA LEU A 205 -4.16 25.67 16.66
C LEU A 205 -4.37 25.79 15.14
N GLU A 206 -4.83 24.73 14.48
CA GLU A 206 -5.14 24.75 13.04
C GLU A 206 -6.53 25.31 12.72
N GLY A 207 -7.38 25.59 13.72
CA GLY A 207 -8.74 26.04 13.48
C GLY A 207 -9.67 24.87 13.13
N PRO A 208 -10.55 24.44 14.07
CA PRO A 208 -11.33 23.21 13.95
C PRO A 208 -12.40 23.21 12.85
#